data_AF-A0A1I7A6L0-F1
#
_entry.id   AF-A0A1I7A6L0-F1
#
_cell.length_a   1.000
_cell.length_b   1.000
_cell.length_c   1.000
_cell.angle_alpha   90.00
_cell.angle_beta   90.00
_cell.angle_gamma   90.00
#
_symmetry.space_group_name_H-M   'P 1'
#
loop_
_entity.id
_entity.type
_entity.pdbx_description
1 polymer ?
#
loop_
_entity_poly.entity_id
_entity_poly.type
_entity_poly.pdbx_seq_one_letter_code
_entity_poly.pdbx_strand_id
1 'polypeptide(L)'
;MVAGLVSVAAATWAGALAVCLLAGTLALMARDRRSGQLRLTPTAAGETSAAWRDHVDEAWRPVSLRCDYLGPWLIGLWIEGRRLWLWPDSSDPEALRRLRRELLPLP
;
A
#
# COMPACT_ATOMS: atom_id res chain seq x y z
N MET A 1 20.26 48.25 4.97
CA MET A 1 19.60 47.29 5.89
C MET A 1 18.28 46.73 5.37
N VAL A 2 17.56 47.40 4.46
CA VAL A 2 16.27 46.92 3.93
C VAL A 2 16.40 45.67 3.04
N ALA A 3 17.40 45.61 2.16
CA ALA A 3 17.61 44.46 1.27
C ALA A 3 17.85 43.14 2.03
N GLY A 4 18.61 43.15 3.14
CA GLY A 4 18.85 41.96 3.96
C GLY A 4 17.59 41.44 4.67
N LEU A 5 16.70 42.35 5.08
CA LEU A 5 15.42 42.01 5.71
C LEU A 5 14.44 41.36 4.71
N VAL A 6 14.41 41.86 3.47
CA VAL A 6 13.61 41.26 2.38
C VAL A 6 14.11 39.86 2.02
N SER A 7 15.42 39.63 2.00
CA SER A 7 16.01 38.31 1.73
C SER A 7 15.67 37.28 2.82
N VAL A 8 15.69 37.68 4.10
CA VAL A 8 15.34 36.79 5.22
C VAL A 8 13.84 36.50 5.25
N ALA A 9 13.00 37.50 4.97
CA ALA A 9 11.56 37.29 4.82
C ALA A 9 11.26 36.34 3.65
N ALA A 10 11.88 36.54 2.48
CA ALA A 10 11.69 35.65 1.33
C ALA A 10 12.15 34.21 1.63
N ALA A 11 13.27 34.03 2.33
CA ALA A 11 13.79 32.71 2.71
C ALA A 11 12.87 31.98 3.70
N THR A 12 12.25 32.69 4.65
CA THR A 12 11.31 32.08 5.61
C THR A 12 10.01 31.63 4.95
N TRP A 13 9.45 32.42 4.03
CA TRP A 13 8.28 32.02 3.23
C TRP A 13 8.61 30.85 2.30
N ALA A 14 9.78 30.84 1.68
CA ALA A 14 10.23 29.71 0.86
C ALA A 14 10.38 28.43 1.67
N GLY A 15 10.96 28.50 2.88
CA GLY A 15 11.08 27.36 3.80
C GLY A 15 9.70 26.84 4.25
N ALA A 16 8.78 27.73 4.60
CA ALA A 16 7.42 27.37 4.99
C ALA A 16 6.67 26.66 3.85
N LEU A 17 6.75 27.18 2.62
CA LEU A 17 6.15 26.54 1.44
C LEU A 17 6.75 25.16 1.18
N ALA A 18 8.08 25.01 1.29
CA ALA A 18 8.74 23.73 1.11
C ALA A 18 8.26 22.69 2.15
N VAL A 19 8.14 23.09 3.42
CA VAL A 19 7.61 22.23 4.48
C VAL A 19 6.14 21.86 4.22
N CYS A 20 5.30 22.81 3.82
CA CYS A 20 3.90 22.54 3.50
C CYS A 20 3.75 21.57 2.32
N LEU A 21 4.54 21.75 1.25
CA LEU A 21 4.53 20.85 0.11
C LEU A 21 5.00 19.46 0.50
N LEU A 22 6.07 19.35 1.29
CA LEU A 22 6.64 18.08 1.73
C LEU A 22 5.69 17.35 2.69
N ALA A 23 5.05 18.07 3.62
CA ALA A 23 4.00 17.52 4.47
C ALA A 23 2.78 17.07 3.65
N GLY A 24 2.37 17.86 2.64
CA GLY A 24 1.27 17.53 1.74
C GLY A 24 1.55 16.28 0.92
N THR A 25 2.73 16.15 0.33
CA THR A 25 3.11 14.95 -0.44
C THR A 25 3.24 13.72 0.44
N LEU A 26 3.83 13.84 1.63
CA LEU A 26 3.87 12.74 2.60
C LEU A 26 2.47 12.32 3.04
N ALA A 27 1.54 13.26 3.26
CA ALA A 27 0.16 12.97 3.61
C ALA A 27 -0.60 12.28 2.46
N LEU A 28 -0.40 12.73 1.21
CA LEU A 28 -0.97 12.08 0.04
C LEU A 28 -0.43 10.66 -0.14
N MET A 29 0.88 10.48 -0.02
CA MET A 29 1.51 9.14 -0.08
C MET A 29 1.06 8.25 1.08
N ALA A 30 0.89 8.80 2.29
CA ALA A 30 0.36 8.04 3.43
C ALA A 30 -1.11 7.66 3.23
N ARG A 31 -1.90 8.52 2.57
CA ARG A 31 -3.30 8.25 2.23
C ARG A 31 -3.45 7.21 1.13
N ASP A 32 -2.50 7.18 0.18
CA ASP A 32 -2.43 6.17 -0.88
C ASP A 32 -1.75 4.88 -0.45
N ARG A 33 -1.01 4.89 0.68
CA ARG A 33 -0.56 3.67 1.35
C ARG A 33 -1.76 2.97 1.95
N ARG A 34 -2.44 2.17 1.12
CA ARG A 34 -3.49 1.27 1.56
C ARG A 34 -2.87 0.15 2.37
N SER A 35 -2.83 0.37 3.68
CA SER A 35 -2.69 -0.68 4.67
C SER A 35 -4.04 -1.38 4.81
N GLY A 36 -4.00 -2.70 4.84
CA GLY A 36 -5.16 -3.53 5.06
C GLY A 36 -4.73 -4.97 5.27
N GLN A 37 -5.65 -5.80 5.72
CA GLN A 37 -5.40 -7.22 5.93
C GLN A 37 -6.13 -8.02 4.87
N LEU A 38 -5.38 -8.88 4.20
CA LEU A 38 -5.90 -9.88 3.27
C LEU A 38 -5.93 -11.22 3.99
N ARG A 39 -7.08 -11.88 3.97
CA ARG A 39 -7.26 -13.24 4.46
C ARG A 39 -7.61 -14.13 3.29
N LEU A 40 -6.78 -15.15 3.08
CA LEU A 40 -7.05 -16.24 2.17
C LEU A 40 -7.58 -17.41 3.00
N THR A 41 -8.79 -17.85 2.72
CA THR A 41 -9.37 -19.05 3.31
C THR A 41 -9.57 -20.10 2.23
N PRO A 42 -8.90 -21.27 2.31
CA PRO A 42 -9.20 -22.37 1.41
C PRO A 42 -10.64 -22.83 1.65
N THR A 43 -11.47 -22.83 0.62
CA THR A 43 -12.83 -23.37 0.70
C THR A 43 -12.80 -24.86 0.46
N ALA A 44 -13.79 -25.59 0.99
CA ALA A 44 -13.91 -27.03 0.84
C ALA A 44 -14.03 -27.50 -0.62
N ALA A 45 -14.34 -26.60 -1.56
CA ALA A 45 -14.43 -26.87 -2.99
C ALA A 45 -13.08 -26.79 -3.73
N GLY A 46 -11.97 -26.49 -3.02
CA GLY A 46 -10.67 -26.25 -3.64
C GLY A 46 -10.50 -24.83 -4.19
N GLU A 47 -11.51 -23.97 -4.04
CA GLU A 47 -11.44 -22.54 -4.39
C GLU A 47 -10.89 -21.73 -3.21
N THR A 48 -9.98 -20.79 -3.44
CA THR A 48 -9.47 -19.91 -2.39
C THR A 48 -10.38 -18.69 -2.28
N SER A 49 -11.19 -18.61 -1.21
CA SER A 49 -11.97 -17.41 -0.92
C SER A 49 -11.07 -16.36 -0.30
N ALA A 50 -10.97 -15.20 -0.93
CA ALA A 50 -10.25 -14.05 -0.40
C ALA A 50 -11.22 -13.10 0.31
N ALA A 51 -10.81 -12.60 1.46
CA ALA A 51 -11.51 -11.55 2.18
C ALA A 51 -10.53 -10.43 2.51
N TRP A 52 -10.98 -9.20 2.38
CA TRP A 52 -10.21 -8.01 2.68
C TRP A 52 -10.81 -7.25 3.83
N ARG A 53 -9.97 -6.52 4.56
CA ARG A 53 -10.37 -5.60 5.61
C ARG A 53 -9.43 -4.41 5.64
N ASP A 54 -9.96 -3.18 5.58
CA ASP A 54 -9.13 -1.97 5.60
C ASP A 54 -8.61 -1.70 7.02
N HIS A 55 -9.47 -1.79 8.04
CA HIS A 55 -9.10 -1.58 9.45
C HIS A 55 -9.46 -2.78 10.34
N VAL A 56 -8.70 -3.00 11.42
CA VAL A 56 -8.90 -4.17 12.31
C VAL A 56 -10.31 -4.26 12.91
N ASP A 57 -11.02 -3.14 13.01
CA ASP A 57 -12.37 -3.05 13.56
C ASP A 57 -13.48 -3.25 12.51
N GLU A 58 -13.13 -3.29 11.23
CA GLU A 58 -14.10 -3.52 10.16
C GLU A 58 -14.39 -5.01 9.96
N ALA A 59 -15.57 -5.30 9.41
CA ALA A 59 -15.93 -6.66 9.01
C ALA A 59 -15.10 -7.10 7.79
N TRP A 60 -14.78 -8.39 7.73
CA TRP A 60 -14.17 -8.98 6.55
C TRP A 60 -15.13 -8.91 5.37
N ARG A 61 -14.73 -8.24 4.28
CA ARG A 61 -15.49 -8.21 3.03
C ARG A 61 -14.94 -9.26 2.06
N PRO A 62 -15.78 -10.16 1.49
CA PRO A 62 -15.32 -11.05 0.44
C PRO A 62 -14.85 -10.24 -0.76
N VAL A 63 -13.72 -10.63 -1.35
CA VAL A 63 -13.12 -9.98 -2.51
C VAL A 63 -12.63 -11.02 -3.50
N SER A 64 -12.78 -10.72 -4.78
CA SER A 64 -12.11 -11.43 -5.86
C SER A 64 -10.62 -11.11 -5.81
N LEU A 65 -9.78 -12.15 -5.79
CA LEU A 65 -8.33 -12.02 -5.79
C LEU A 65 -7.75 -12.76 -6.99
N ARG A 66 -6.90 -12.08 -7.75
CA ARG A 66 -6.17 -12.63 -8.88
C ARG A 66 -4.69 -12.27 -8.77
N CYS A 67 -3.82 -13.23 -9.08
CA CYS A 67 -2.39 -12.96 -9.22
C CYS A 67 -2.11 -12.61 -10.69
N ASP A 68 -1.64 -11.38 -10.96
CA ASP A 68 -1.28 -10.94 -12.31
C ASP A 68 0.23 -11.02 -12.54
N TYR A 69 1.01 -10.90 -11.48
CA TYR A 69 2.46 -10.99 -11.56
C TYR A 69 3.06 -11.60 -10.30
N LEU A 70 3.82 -12.69 -10.44
CA LEU A 70 4.57 -13.30 -9.36
C LEU A 70 6.07 -13.22 -9.65
N GLY A 71 6.67 -12.09 -9.28
CA GLY A 71 8.11 -11.87 -9.40
C GLY A 71 8.89 -12.34 -8.16
N PRO A 72 10.22 -12.49 -8.30
CA PRO A 72 11.11 -12.81 -7.18
C PRO A 72 11.08 -11.74 -6.07
N TRP A 73 10.86 -10.47 -6.41
CA TRP A 73 10.88 -9.34 -5.48
C TRP A 73 9.56 -8.58 -5.37
N LEU A 74 8.62 -8.80 -6.30
CA LEU A 74 7.40 -7.99 -6.40
C LEU A 74 6.22 -8.91 -6.71
N ILE A 75 5.11 -8.72 -6.01
CA ILE A 75 3.86 -9.46 -6.25
C ILE A 75 2.79 -8.47 -6.71
N GLY A 76 2.32 -8.65 -7.94
CA GLY A 76 1.20 -7.91 -8.51
C GLY A 76 -0.10 -8.67 -8.25
N LEU A 77 -0.91 -8.14 -7.35
CA LEU A 77 -2.24 -8.67 -7.02
C LEU A 77 -3.32 -7.78 -7.64
N TRP A 78 -4.40 -8.39 -8.08
CA TRP A 78 -5.64 -7.72 -8.41
C TRP A 78 -6.69 -8.09 -7.37
N ILE A 79 -7.23 -7.07 -6.69
CA ILE A 79 -8.28 -7.22 -5.69
C ILE A 79 -9.47 -6.38 -6.14
N GLU A 80 -10.62 -6.99 -6.40
CA GLU A 80 -11.84 -6.28 -6.84
C GLU A 80 -11.60 -5.32 -8.03
N GLY A 81 -10.86 -5.77 -9.05
CA GLY A 81 -10.55 -4.93 -10.21
C GLY A 81 -9.54 -3.81 -9.93
N ARG A 82 -8.84 -3.83 -8.78
CA ARG A 82 -7.80 -2.88 -8.43
C ARG A 82 -6.45 -3.57 -8.33
N ARG A 83 -5.44 -3.03 -9.00
CA ARG A 83 -4.07 -3.55 -8.97
C ARG A 83 -3.33 -3.04 -7.72
N LEU A 84 -2.72 -3.96 -6.98
CA LEU A 84 -1.87 -3.73 -5.83
C LEU A 84 -0.50 -4.34 -6.07
N TRP A 85 0.54 -3.58 -5.76
CA TRP A 85 1.91 -4.03 -5.81
C TRP A 85 2.42 -4.24 -4.38
N LEU A 86 2.72 -5.49 -4.05
CA LEU A 86 3.37 -5.85 -2.81
C LEU A 86 4.88 -5.86 -3.02
N TRP A 87 5.53 -4.95 -2.31
CA TRP A 87 6.98 -4.86 -2.20
C TRP A 87 7.48 -5.81 -1.11
N PRO A 88 8.77 -6.19 -1.12
CA PRO A 88 9.30 -7.17 -0.16
C PRO A 88 9.34 -6.63 1.28
N ASP A 89 9.22 -5.31 1.46
CA ASP A 89 9.12 -4.60 2.74
C ASP A 89 7.67 -4.32 3.17
N SER A 90 6.67 -4.66 2.35
CA SER A 90 5.26 -4.37 2.64
C SER A 90 4.67 -5.24 3.75
N SER A 91 5.31 -6.37 4.06
CA SER A 91 4.89 -7.30 5.10
C SER A 91 6.10 -8.10 5.58
N ASP A 92 5.95 -8.80 6.71
CA ASP A 92 6.96 -9.75 7.19
C ASP A 92 7.36 -10.76 6.09
N PRO A 93 8.66 -11.05 5.89
CA PRO A 93 9.13 -11.96 4.84
C PRO A 93 8.51 -13.36 4.91
N GLU A 94 8.18 -13.87 6.11
CA GLU A 94 7.52 -15.16 6.24
C GLU A 94 6.08 -15.14 5.75
N ALA A 95 5.36 -14.04 6.02
CA ALA A 95 4.02 -13.83 5.47
C ALA A 95 4.04 -13.75 3.95
N LEU A 96 5.02 -13.06 3.34
CA LEU A 96 5.17 -13.00 1.89
C LEU A 96 5.52 -14.36 1.27
N ARG A 97 6.36 -15.17 1.94
CA ARG A 97 6.66 -16.55 1.51
C ARG A 97 5.42 -17.45 1.56
N ARG A 98 4.60 -17.33 2.61
CA ARG A 98 3.31 -18.05 2.71
C ARG A 98 2.36 -17.61 1.61
N LEU A 99 2.19 -16.30 1.43
CA LEU A 99 1.37 -15.74 0.37
C LEU A 99 1.79 -16.27 -1.01
N ARG A 100 3.08 -16.23 -1.34
CA ARG A 100 3.60 -16.78 -2.61
C ARG A 100 3.24 -18.25 -2.84
N ARG A 101 3.25 -19.07 -1.78
CA ARG A 101 2.83 -20.48 -1.84
C ARG A 101 1.34 -20.65 -2.13
N GLU A 102 0.51 -19.82 -1.51
CA GLU A 102 -0.96 -19.83 -1.73
C GLU A 102 -1.35 -19.22 -3.09
N LEU A 103 -0.52 -18.34 -3.66
CA LEU A 103 -0.75 -17.73 -4.98
C LEU A 103 -0.25 -18.57 -6.15
N LEU A 104 0.72 -19.48 -5.93
CA LEU A 104 1.23 -20.41 -6.94
C LEU A 104 0.14 -21.27 -7.62
N PRO A 105 -0.87 -21.81 -6.91
CA PRO A 105 -1.94 -22.59 -7.52
C PRO A 105 -3.05 -21.73 -8.16
N LEU A 106 -3.02 -20.40 -8.02
CA LEU A 106 -4.03 -19.53 -8.63
C LEU A 106 -3.67 -19.28 -10.10
N PRO A 107 -4.62 -19.51 -11.04
CA PRO A 107 -4.40 -19.33 -12.47
C PRO A 107 -4.28 -17.87 -12.92
#